data_AF-A0A1V5L2B6-F1
#
_entry.id   AF-A0A1V5L2B6-F1
#
_cell.length_a   1.000
_cell.length_b   1.000
_cell.length_c   1.000
_cell.angle_alpha   90.00
_cell.angle_beta   90.00
_cell.angle_gamma   90.00
#
_symmetry.space_group_name_H-M   'P 1'
#
loop_
_entity.id
_entity.type
_entity.pdbx_description
1 polymer ?
#
loop_
_entity_poly.entity_id
_entity_poly.type
_entity_poly.pdbx_seq_one_letter_code
_entity_poly.pdbx_strand_id
1 'polypeptide(L)'
;MFLVGISVTILATIAVIFVGPKDISLMFWLSILWPLAWGPTVPLLWVMIADVADYSEWQTGRRATGFTFAGILFALKAGLSLGGALSAWLPSMYGYVPNAVQTEQALMGIRLSATVFAAIPIVIGLVCLILYPINKSLNQKISDDLADRRKNMEAMQPQS
;
A
#
# COMPACT_ATOMS: atom_id res chain seq x y z
N MET A 1 4.98 4.55 -12.63
CA MET A 1 3.59 4.91 -12.31
C MET A 1 3.26 4.71 -10.84
N PHE A 2 3.45 3.51 -10.28
CA PHE A 2 3.14 3.24 -8.87
C PHE A 2 3.84 4.18 -7.86
N LEU A 3 5.16 4.40 -8.02
CA LEU A 3 5.93 5.37 -7.22
C LEU A 3 5.37 6.80 -7.29
N VAL A 4 4.95 7.22 -8.48
CA VAL A 4 4.37 8.56 -8.71
C VAL A 4 3.02 8.66 -8.01
N GLY A 5 2.19 7.62 -8.11
CA GLY A 5 0.89 7.54 -7.41
C GLY A 5 1.05 7.67 -5.90
N ILE A 6 1.93 6.88 -5.29
CA ILE A 6 2.19 6.94 -3.83
C ILE A 6 2.76 8.29 -3.42
N SER A 7 3.68 8.86 -4.19
CA SER A 7 4.28 10.16 -3.89
C SER A 7 3.22 11.28 -3.92
N VAL A 8 2.31 11.25 -4.90
CA VAL A 8 1.20 12.20 -4.99
C VAL A 8 0.22 12.00 -3.83
N THR A 9 -0.07 10.77 -3.43
CA THR A 9 -0.92 10.50 -2.25
C THR A 9 -0.30 11.04 -0.97
N ILE A 10 1.01 10.84 -0.75
CA ILE A 10 1.72 11.38 0.43
C ILE A 10 1.62 12.91 0.45
N LEU A 11 1.91 13.56 -0.68
CA LEU A 11 1.84 15.01 -0.80
C LEU A 11 0.42 15.53 -0.56
N ALA A 12 -0.60 14.86 -1.09
CA ALA A 12 -2.00 15.21 -0.85
C ALA A 12 -2.39 15.05 0.63
N THR A 13 -1.96 13.98 1.30
CA THR A 13 -2.22 13.76 2.73
C THR A 13 -1.51 14.78 3.61
N ILE A 14 -0.28 15.19 3.28
CA ILE A 14 0.43 16.25 4.00
C ILE A 14 -0.22 17.62 3.75
N ALA A 15 -0.69 17.88 2.52
CA ALA A 15 -1.35 19.13 2.16
C ALA A 15 -2.63 19.40 2.98
N VAL A 16 -3.29 18.35 3.50
CA VAL A 16 -4.44 18.48 4.42
C VAL A 16 -4.09 19.22 5.72
N ILE A 17 -2.82 19.27 6.14
CA ILE A 17 -2.36 20.06 7.29
C ILE A 17 -2.49 21.57 7.04
N PHE A 18 -2.53 22.03 5.79
CA PHE A 18 -2.69 23.44 5.45
C PHE A 18 -4.15 23.86 5.25
N VAL A 19 -5.09 22.92 5.22
CA VAL A 19 -6.53 23.21 5.07
C VAL A 19 -7.06 23.83 6.36
N GLY A 20 -7.41 25.11 6.32
CA GLY A 20 -8.11 25.78 7.41
C GLY A 20 -9.56 25.29 7.53
N PRO A 21 -10.18 25.37 8.73
CA PRO A 21 -11.56 24.91 8.95
C PRO A 21 -12.63 25.66 8.13
N LYS A 22 -12.27 26.76 7.46
CA LYS A 22 -13.17 27.54 6.58
C LYS A 22 -12.86 27.38 5.08
N ASP A 23 -11.79 26.65 4.71
CA ASP A 23 -11.34 26.51 3.32
C ASP A 23 -11.97 25.31 2.62
N ILE A 24 -13.30 25.36 2.46
CA ILE A 24 -14.12 24.30 1.86
C ILE A 24 -13.66 23.99 0.41
N SER A 25 -13.24 25.00 -0.35
CA SER A 25 -12.77 24.83 -1.73
C SER A 25 -11.50 24.01 -1.82
N LEU A 26 -10.53 24.23 -0.93
CA LEU A 26 -9.26 23.52 -0.89
C LEU A 26 -9.47 22.07 -0.43
N MET A 27 -10.37 21.86 0.54
CA MET A 27 -10.81 20.53 0.97
C MET A 27 -11.49 19.74 -0.15
N PHE A 28 -12.35 20.38 -0.95
CA PHE A 28 -13.00 19.76 -2.11
C PHE A 28 -12.00 19.30 -3.15
N TRP A 29 -11.04 20.16 -3.53
CA TRP A 29 -10.04 19.80 -4.53
C TRP A 29 -9.10 18.68 -4.06
N LEU A 30 -8.66 18.72 -2.80
CA LEU A 30 -7.87 17.63 -2.22
C LEU A 30 -8.65 16.31 -2.16
N SER A 31 -9.95 16.38 -1.85
CA SER A 31 -10.82 15.19 -1.80
C SER A 31 -11.04 14.53 -3.17
N ILE A 32 -10.84 15.26 -4.27
CA ILE A 32 -10.89 14.72 -5.64
C ILE A 32 -9.51 14.20 -6.06
N LEU A 33 -8.45 14.95 -5.73
CA LEU A 33 -7.07 14.61 -6.12
C LEU A 33 -6.58 13.34 -5.41
N TRP A 34 -6.94 13.16 -4.14
CA TRP A 34 -6.56 11.99 -3.34
C TRP A 34 -7.04 10.67 -3.97
N PRO A 35 -8.35 10.45 -4.23
CA PRO A 35 -8.82 9.20 -4.84
C PRO A 35 -8.38 9.03 -6.29
N LEU A 36 -8.15 10.13 -7.03
CA LEU A 36 -7.61 10.05 -8.40
C LEU A 36 -6.20 9.44 -8.42
N ALA A 37 -5.35 9.80 -7.47
CA ALA A 37 -4.02 9.22 -7.32
C ALA A 37 -4.06 7.79 -6.76
N TRP A 38 -5.01 7.51 -5.87
CA TRP A 38 -5.13 6.21 -5.21
C TRP A 38 -5.73 5.14 -6.12
N GLY A 39 -6.68 5.52 -6.98
CA GLY A 39 -7.39 4.65 -7.92
C GLY A 39 -6.48 3.73 -8.76
N PRO A 40 -5.49 4.26 -9.51
CA PRO A 40 -4.58 3.43 -10.30
C PRO A 40 -3.52 2.72 -9.44
N THR A 41 -3.26 3.19 -8.22
CA THR A 41 -2.23 2.62 -7.34
C THR A 41 -2.68 1.26 -6.80
N VAL A 42 -3.94 1.12 -6.37
CA VAL A 42 -4.47 -0.16 -5.83
C VAL A 42 -4.32 -1.36 -6.79
N PRO A 43 -4.77 -1.32 -8.06
CA PRO A 43 -4.63 -2.44 -8.97
C PRO A 43 -3.15 -2.73 -9.30
N LEU A 44 -2.32 -1.69 -9.40
CA LEU A 44 -0.88 -1.86 -9.59
C LEU A 44 -0.21 -2.58 -8.42
N LEU A 45 -0.64 -2.33 -7.17
CA LEU A 45 -0.15 -3.07 -6.00
C LEU A 45 -0.42 -4.57 -6.13
N TRP A 46 -1.62 -4.94 -6.58
CA TRP A 46 -1.98 -6.35 -6.77
C TRP A 46 -1.19 -7.03 -7.88
N VAL A 47 -0.87 -6.30 -8.96
CA VAL A 47 0.05 -6.80 -10.00
C VAL A 47 1.44 -7.04 -9.42
N MET A 48 1.96 -6.11 -8.61
CA MET A 48 3.27 -6.30 -7.96
C MET A 48 3.29 -7.50 -7.00
N ILE A 49 2.19 -7.75 -6.28
CA ILE A 49 2.06 -8.94 -5.42
C ILE A 49 2.12 -10.23 -6.25
N ALA A 50 1.48 -10.26 -7.42
CA ALA A 50 1.58 -11.40 -8.34
C ALA A 50 3.01 -11.58 -8.86
N ASP A 51 3.70 -10.50 -9.23
CA ASP A 51 5.10 -10.53 -9.68
C ASP A 51 6.04 -11.14 -8.62
N VAL A 52 5.82 -10.82 -7.33
CA VAL A 52 6.58 -11.41 -6.21
C VAL A 52 6.30 -12.91 -6.07
N ALA A 53 5.04 -13.32 -6.27
CA ALA A 53 4.68 -14.73 -6.23
C ALA A 53 5.35 -15.52 -7.37
N ASP A 54 5.38 -14.96 -8.58
CA ASP A 54 6.07 -15.55 -9.73
C ASP A 54 7.60 -15.59 -9.52
N TYR A 55 8.19 -14.54 -8.93
CA TYR A 55 9.60 -14.54 -8.55
C TYR A 55 9.95 -15.63 -7.53
N SER A 56 9.07 -15.84 -6.54
CA SER A 56 9.22 -16.90 -5.56
C SER A 56 9.18 -18.29 -6.21
N GLU A 57 8.28 -18.51 -7.17
CA GLU A 57 8.20 -19.75 -7.95
C GLU A 57 9.47 -19.95 -8.80
N TRP A 58 9.98 -18.88 -9.42
CA TRP A 58 11.20 -18.91 -10.23
C TRP A 58 12.45 -19.31 -9.42
N GLN A 59 12.63 -18.75 -8.22
CA GLN A 59 13.75 -19.10 -7.35
C GLN A 59 13.64 -20.51 -6.74
N THR A 60 12.44 -20.90 -6.30
CA THR A 60 12.26 -22.14 -5.53
C THR A 60 11.96 -23.36 -6.41
N GLY A 61 11.58 -23.15 -7.68
CA GLY A 61 11.20 -24.21 -8.61
C GLY A 61 9.94 -24.99 -8.22
N ARG A 62 9.28 -24.64 -7.11
CA ARG A 62 8.04 -25.24 -6.62
C ARG A 62 6.97 -24.16 -6.61
N ARG A 63 5.79 -24.51 -7.13
CA ARG A 63 4.62 -23.62 -7.17
C ARG A 63 4.04 -23.46 -5.77
N ALA A 64 4.62 -22.54 -5.00
CA ALA A 64 4.23 -22.21 -3.63
C ALA A 64 3.46 -20.87 -3.54
N THR A 65 2.82 -20.47 -4.64
CA THR A 65 2.07 -19.21 -4.76
C THR A 65 1.06 -19.02 -3.63
N GLY A 66 0.38 -20.10 -3.21
CA GLY A 66 -0.58 -20.05 -2.09
C GLY A 66 0.05 -19.65 -0.76
N PHE A 67 1.26 -20.10 -0.46
CA PHE A 67 1.95 -19.74 0.78
C PHE A 67 2.41 -18.27 0.76
N THR A 68 2.94 -17.81 -0.37
CA THR A 68 3.34 -16.41 -0.56
C THR A 68 2.14 -15.47 -0.45
N PHE A 69 1.03 -15.77 -1.13
CA PHE A 69 -0.21 -14.99 -1.02
C PHE A 69 -0.79 -15.01 0.39
N ALA A 70 -0.77 -16.15 1.08
CA ALA A 70 -1.22 -16.24 2.47
C ALA A 70 -0.40 -15.33 3.40
N GLY A 71 0.93 -15.32 3.26
CA GLY A 71 1.80 -14.43 4.02
C GLY A 71 1.51 -12.94 3.77
N ILE A 72 1.32 -12.56 2.50
CA ILE A 72 0.98 -11.18 2.12
C ILE A 72 -0.37 -10.75 2.70
N LEU A 73 -1.40 -11.59 2.58
CA LEU A 73 -2.74 -11.30 3.11
C LEU A 73 -2.76 -11.27 4.65
N PHE A 74 -1.96 -12.13 5.30
CA PHE A 74 -1.80 -12.11 6.75
C PHE A 74 -1.17 -10.80 7.21
N ALA A 75 -0.07 -10.37 6.57
CA ALA A 75 0.57 -9.09 6.87
C ALA A 75 -0.38 -7.90 6.64
N LEU A 76 -1.17 -7.93 5.57
CA LEU A 76 -2.20 -6.92 5.28
C LEU A 76 -3.24 -6.83 6.41
N LYS A 77 -3.79 -7.97 6.84
CA LYS A 77 -4.77 -8.03 7.94
C LYS A 77 -4.16 -7.53 9.25
N ALA A 78 -2.95 -7.98 9.58
CA ALA A 78 -2.24 -7.52 10.77
C ALA A 78 -2.00 -6.00 10.73
N GLY A 79 -1.57 -5.46 9.58
CA GLY A 79 -1.39 -4.03 9.38
C GLY A 79 -2.67 -3.23 9.54
N LEU A 80 -3.80 -3.72 9.02
CA LEU A 80 -5.11 -3.10 9.21
C LEU A 80 -5.56 -3.10 10.68
N SER A 81 -5.36 -4.21 11.39
CA SER A 81 -5.65 -4.31 12.82
C SER A 81 -4.81 -3.34 13.65
N LEU A 82 -3.50 -3.28 13.39
CA LEU A 82 -2.59 -2.35 14.06
C LEU A 82 -2.93 -0.90 13.72
N GLY A 83 -3.20 -0.59 12.46
CA GLY A 83 -3.59 0.75 12.01
C GLY A 83 -4.90 1.22 12.64
N GLY A 84 -5.90 0.33 12.72
CA GLY A 84 -7.17 0.61 13.39
C GLY A 84 -7.03 0.82 14.90
N ALA A 85 -6.17 0.04 15.56
CA ALA A 85 -5.88 0.23 16.98
C ALA A 85 -5.18 1.58 17.24
N LEU A 86 -4.18 1.91 16.42
CA LEU A 86 -3.45 3.17 16.52
C LEU A 86 -4.33 4.39 16.22
N SER A 87 -5.23 4.30 15.23
CA SER A 87 -6.11 5.42 14.87
C SER A 87 -7.10 5.79 15.97
N ALA A 88 -7.50 4.84 16.81
CA ALA A 88 -8.34 5.09 17.99
C ALA A 88 -7.51 5.50 19.22
N TRP A 89 -6.35 4.89 19.42
CA TRP A 89 -5.52 5.12 20.59
C TRP A 89 -4.85 6.50 20.60
N LEU A 90 -4.35 6.96 19.44
CA LEU A 90 -3.63 8.24 19.34
C LEU A 90 -4.49 9.44 19.77
N PRO A 91 -5.70 9.68 19.20
CA PRO A 91 -6.55 10.78 19.63
C PRO A 91 -6.97 10.67 21.10
N SER A 92 -7.18 9.45 21.60
CA SER A 92 -7.53 9.21 23.00
C SER A 92 -6.45 9.73 23.96
N MET A 93 -5.16 9.61 23.61
CA MET A 93 -4.06 10.20 24.39
C MET A 93 -4.10 11.73 24.44
N TYR A 94 -4.66 12.39 23.43
CA TYR A 94 -4.82 13.85 23.38
C TYR A 94 -6.12 14.33 24.08
N GLY A 95 -6.80 13.45 24.83
CA GLY A 95 -8.01 13.78 25.56
C GLY A 95 -9.27 13.79 24.70
N TYR A 96 -9.28 13.03 23.60
CA TYR A 96 -10.49 12.85 22.78
C TYR A 96 -11.61 12.20 23.61
N VAL A 97 -12.76 12.87 23.67
CA VAL A 97 -13.97 12.36 24.34
C VAL A 97 -15.08 12.21 23.30
N PRO A 98 -15.51 10.98 22.95
CA PRO A 98 -16.59 10.80 21.97
C PRO A 98 -17.85 11.58 22.36
N ASN A 99 -18.52 12.19 21.38
CA ASN A 99 -19.79 12.90 21.54
C ASN A 99 -19.79 14.11 22.50
N ALA A 100 -18.62 14.64 22.89
CA ALA A 100 -18.49 15.87 23.65
C ALA A 100 -17.91 17.02 22.80
N VAL A 101 -17.99 18.26 23.31
CA VAL A 101 -17.25 19.39 22.72
C VAL A 101 -15.75 19.15 22.96
N GLN A 102 -14.99 19.04 21.87
CA GLN A 102 -13.55 18.76 21.95
C GLN A 102 -12.78 20.00 22.37
N THR A 103 -11.77 19.82 23.22
CA THR A 103 -10.78 20.86 23.53
C THR A 103 -9.89 21.13 22.32
N GLU A 104 -9.25 22.30 22.28
CA GLU A 104 -8.29 22.64 21.21
C GLU A 104 -7.17 21.60 21.10
N GLN A 105 -6.75 21.02 22.23
CA GLN A 105 -5.75 19.96 22.29
C GLN A 105 -6.24 18.65 21.66
N ALA A 106 -7.50 18.26 21.90
CA ALA A 106 -8.09 17.08 21.28
C ALA A 106 -8.27 17.25 19.77
N LEU A 107 -8.67 18.44 19.31
CA LEU A 107 -8.75 18.77 17.88
C LEU A 107 -7.38 18.70 17.18
N MET A 108 -6.33 19.21 17.83
CA MET A 108 -4.96 19.10 17.35
C MET A 108 -4.52 17.62 17.26
N GLY A 109 -4.83 16.82 18.28
CA GLY A 109 -4.55 15.38 18.30
C GLY A 109 -5.22 14.62 17.15
N ILE A 110 -6.48 14.90 16.86
CA ILE A 110 -7.20 14.32 15.71
C ILE A 110 -6.51 14.71 14.39
N ARG A 111 -6.18 15.99 14.21
CA ARG A 111 -5.56 16.48 12.98
C ARG A 111 -4.20 15.85 12.73
N LEU A 112 -3.37 15.73 13.76
CA LEU A 112 -2.06 15.07 13.67
C LEU A 112 -2.20 13.57 13.38
N SER A 113 -3.17 12.91 14.02
CA SER A 113 -3.44 11.48 13.82
C SER A 113 -3.84 11.18 12.38
N ALA A 114 -4.70 12.02 11.79
CA ALA A 114 -5.17 11.87 10.42
C ALA A 114 -4.12 12.21 9.35
N THR A 115 -3.05 12.94 9.71
CA THR A 115 -2.07 13.46 8.74
C THR A 115 -0.68 12.89 8.98
N VAL A 116 0.02 13.35 10.01
CA VAL A 116 1.41 12.98 10.32
C VAL A 116 1.52 11.50 10.62
N PHE A 117 0.71 11.01 11.57
CA PHE A 117 0.78 9.61 11.97
C PHE A 117 0.29 8.66 10.88
N ALA A 118 -0.70 9.07 10.10
CA ALA A 118 -1.15 8.32 8.92
C ALA A 118 -0.11 8.31 7.78
N ALA A 119 0.72 9.36 7.65
CA ALA A 119 1.75 9.45 6.62
C ALA A 119 2.96 8.55 6.90
N ILE A 120 3.34 8.35 8.16
CA ILE A 120 4.49 7.51 8.57
C ILE A 120 4.49 6.12 7.88
N PRO A 121 3.43 5.29 7.98
CA PRO A 121 3.44 3.97 7.34
C PRO A 121 3.51 4.05 5.82
N ILE A 122 2.94 5.10 5.20
CA ILE A 122 3.00 5.29 3.75
C ILE A 122 4.43 5.64 3.31
N VAL A 123 5.13 6.47 4.08
CA VAL A 123 6.55 6.80 3.84
C VAL A 123 7.43 5.56 4.00
N ILE A 124 7.20 4.74 5.03
CA ILE A 124 7.91 3.46 5.19
C ILE A 124 7.68 2.57 3.97
N GLY A 125 6.43 2.47 3.50
CA GLY A 125 6.09 1.73 2.28
C GLY A 125 6.83 2.26 1.04
N LEU A 126 6.96 3.58 0.89
CA LEU A 126 7.71 4.20 -0.20
C LEU A 126 9.21 3.84 -0.15
N VAL A 127 9.82 3.89 1.04
CA VAL A 127 11.24 3.50 1.22
C VAL A 127 11.46 2.03 0.89
N CYS A 128 10.58 1.14 1.37
CA CYS A 128 10.62 -0.28 1.01
C CYS A 128 10.51 -0.50 -0.50
N LEU A 129 9.72 0.33 -1.19
CA LEU A 129 9.56 0.25 -2.64
C LEU A 129 10.79 0.78 -3.41
N ILE A 130 11.50 1.76 -2.87
CA ILE A 130 12.77 2.24 -3.45
C ILE A 130 13.84 1.15 -3.35
N LEU A 131 13.83 0.38 -2.26
CA LEU A 131 14.70 -0.78 -2.07
C LEU A 131 14.24 -2.03 -2.83
N TYR A 132 13.12 -1.95 -3.56
CA TYR A 132 12.54 -3.09 -4.27
C TYR A 132 13.39 -3.46 -5.50
N PRO A 133 13.99 -4.67 -5.53
CA PRO A 133 14.96 -5.03 -6.56
C PRO A 133 14.32 -5.53 -7.87
N ILE A 134 13.00 -5.75 -7.90
CA ILE A 134 12.32 -6.30 -9.08
C ILE A 134 12.10 -5.18 -10.11
N ASN A 135 13.06 -5.08 -11.03
CA ASN A 135 13.00 -4.18 -12.17
C ASN A 135 12.21 -4.81 -13.33
N LYS A 136 11.71 -4.00 -14.26
CA LYS A 136 10.91 -4.44 -15.42
C LYS A 136 11.63 -5.50 -16.27
N SER A 137 12.96 -5.40 -16.39
CA SER A 137 13.80 -6.39 -17.08
C SER A 137 13.85 -7.74 -16.39
N LEU A 138 13.84 -7.77 -15.06
CA LEU A 138 13.82 -9.00 -14.28
C LEU A 138 12.46 -9.69 -14.41
N ASN A 139 11.37 -8.93 -14.35
CA ASN A 139 10.01 -9.45 -14.52
C ASN A 139 9.82 -10.10 -15.91
N GLN A 140 10.29 -9.45 -16.98
CA GLN A 140 10.27 -10.04 -18.33
C GLN A 140 11.09 -11.34 -18.40
N LYS A 141 12.29 -11.35 -17.80
CA LYS A 141 13.14 -12.55 -17.78
C LYS A 141 12.50 -13.72 -17.03
N ILE A 142 11.83 -13.45 -15.91
CA ILE A 142 11.10 -14.48 -15.13
C ILE A 142 9.94 -15.03 -15.96
N SER A 143 9.16 -14.16 -16.61
CA SER A 143 8.05 -14.55 -17.47
C SER A 143 8.51 -15.47 -18.62
N ASP A 144 9.61 -15.10 -19.28
CA ASP A 144 10.18 -15.87 -20.39
C ASP A 144 10.72 -17.24 -19.91
N ASP A 145 11.50 -17.29 -18.82
CA ASP A 145 12.06 -18.55 -18.29
C ASP A 145 10.95 -19.49 -17.77
N LEU A 146 9.91 -18.95 -17.13
CA LEU A 146 8.75 -19.76 -16.72
C LEU A 146 7.97 -20.29 -17.92
N ALA A 147 7.83 -19.52 -19.00
CA ALA A 147 7.18 -19.97 -20.23
C ALA A 147 7.97 -21.10 -20.91
N ASP A 148 9.30 -20.99 -20.97
CA ASP A 148 10.16 -22.01 -21.56
C ASP A 148 10.17 -23.30 -20.72
N ARG A 149 10.18 -23.20 -19.39
CA ARG A 149 10.05 -24.36 -18.49
C ARG A 149 8.72 -25.09 -18.66
N ARG A 150 7.63 -24.36 -18.87
CA ARG A 150 6.29 -24.95 -19.12
C ARG A 150 6.26 -25.71 -20.44
N LYS A 151 6.77 -25.11 -21.52
CA LYS A 151 6.91 -25.79 -22.82
C LYS A 151 7.74 -27.07 -22.73
N ASN A 152 8.85 -27.03 -21.98
CA ASN A 152 9.71 -28.20 -21.79
C ASN A 152 9.05 -29.31 -20.96
N MET A 153 8.23 -28.98 -19.95
CA MET A 153 7.45 -29.99 -19.21
C MET A 153 6.34 -30.61 -20.06
N GLU A 154 5.64 -29.82 -20.88
CA GLU A 154 4.61 -30.31 -21.80
C GLU A 154 5.21 -31.24 -22.87
N ALA A 155 6.40 -30.90 -23.39
CA ALA A 155 7.13 -31.77 -24.32
C ALA A 155 7.63 -33.09 -23.71
N MET A 156 7.76 -33.16 -22.38
CA MET A 156 8.18 -34.36 -21.64
C MET A 156 7.02 -35.25 -21.17
N GLN A 157 5.76 -34.82 -21.31
CA GLN A 157 4.61 -35.69 -21.07
C GLN A 157 4.27 -36.46 -22.37
N PRO A 158 4.60 -37.76 -22.46
CA PRO A 158 4.16 -38.55 -23.60
C PRO A 158 2.63 -38.57 -23.61
N GLN A 159 2.04 -38.22 -24.75
CA GLN A 159 0.62 -38.36 -25.02
C GLN A 159 0.22 -39.82 -24.73
N SER A 160 -0.50 -40.04 -23.64
CA SER A 160 -1.13 -41.34 -23.30
C SER A 160 -2.52 -41.42 -23.88
#